data_AF-A0A7Y0R398-F1
#
_entry.id   AF-A0A7Y0R398-F1
#
_cell.length_a   1.000
_cell.length_b   1.000
_cell.length_c   1.000
_cell.angle_alpha   90.00
_cell.angle_beta   90.00
_cell.angle_gamma   90.00
#
_symmetry.space_group_name_H-M   'P 1'
#
loop_
_entity.id
_entity.type
_entity.pdbx_description
1 polymer ?
#
loop_
_entity_poly.entity_id
_entity_poly.type
_entity_poly.pdbx_seq_one_letter_code
_entity_poly.pdbx_strand_id
1 'polypeptide(L)'
;VLKYVDPMIGTAVSGHTFPGATVPAGMVQLSPDTFIGSNTDHESGLNPWHSASGYWDSSNYETGEVVNTDVPLYGFSHTHLSGTGATDLGDILVLPYADMANTQLNSFDKANEEASAGYYKTKLNQGQIEVELSATKRVGL
;
A
#
# COMPACT_ATOMS: atom_id res chain seq x y z
N VAL A 1 -7.32 0.30 23.38
CA VAL A 1 -5.96 0.73 22.97
C VAL A 1 -5.81 0.75 21.46
N LEU A 2 -6.24 -0.28 20.73
CA LEU A 2 -6.07 -0.35 19.26
C LEU A 2 -6.61 0.86 18.48
N LYS A 3 -7.69 1.51 18.94
CA LYS A 3 -8.22 2.77 18.36
C LYS A 3 -7.25 3.97 18.31
N TYR A 4 -6.10 3.87 18.97
CA TYR A 4 -5.08 4.92 18.98
C TYR A 4 -3.93 4.63 18.00
N VAL A 5 -3.92 3.45 17.38
CA VAL A 5 -2.94 3.08 16.37
C VAL A 5 -3.47 3.54 15.01
N ASP A 6 -2.67 4.35 14.32
CA ASP A 6 -2.94 4.79 12.96
C ASP A 6 -1.84 4.25 12.03
N PRO A 7 -2.11 3.19 11.26
CA PRO A 7 -1.14 2.61 10.31
C PRO A 7 -0.74 3.53 9.16
N MET A 8 -1.44 4.65 8.94
CA MET A 8 -1.08 5.62 7.90
C MET A 8 0.08 6.54 8.31
N ILE A 9 0.41 6.61 9.61
CA ILE A 9 1.52 7.45 10.07
C ILE A 9 2.84 6.86 9.58
N GLY A 10 3.50 7.60 8.67
CA GLY A 10 4.79 7.22 8.09
C GLY A 10 4.70 6.54 6.73
N THR A 11 3.53 6.53 6.08
CA THR A 11 3.36 6.00 4.70
C THR A 11 3.69 7.03 3.62
N ALA A 12 3.73 8.31 3.98
CA ALA A 12 4.16 9.41 3.12
C ALA A 12 5.64 9.76 3.31
N VAL A 13 6.17 10.58 2.40
CA VAL A 13 7.55 11.12 2.45
C VAL A 13 8.57 9.98 2.63
N SER A 14 9.40 10.00 3.67
CA SER A 14 10.53 9.07 3.85
C SER A 14 10.35 8.13 5.05
N GLY A 15 9.11 7.92 5.50
CA GLY A 15 8.82 7.01 6.63
C GLY A 15 8.92 5.54 6.22
N HIS A 16 8.50 5.22 4.99
CA HIS A 16 8.51 3.89 4.39
C HIS A 16 7.85 2.82 5.27
N THR A 17 6.73 3.15 5.91
CA THR A 17 5.87 2.16 6.57
C THR A 17 4.78 1.67 5.62
N PHE A 18 4.03 0.65 6.00
CA PHE A 18 2.91 0.14 5.20
C PHE A 18 1.62 0.12 6.03
N PRO A 19 0.45 0.38 5.43
CA PRO A 19 -0.83 0.41 6.15
C PRO A 19 -1.51 -0.96 6.26
N GLY A 20 -0.99 -1.96 5.56
CA GLY A 20 -1.55 -3.31 5.48
C GLY A 20 -1.65 -4.07 6.80
N ALA A 21 -2.41 -5.16 6.76
CA ALA A 21 -2.67 -5.98 7.93
C ALA A 21 -1.47 -6.84 8.32
N THR A 22 -1.10 -6.78 9.60
CA THR A 22 -0.14 -7.68 10.22
C THR A 22 -0.43 -7.88 11.70
N VAL A 23 0.06 -8.98 12.28
CA VAL A 23 0.04 -9.24 13.73
C VAL A 23 1.43 -9.00 14.32
N PRO A 24 1.55 -8.76 15.64
CA PRO A 24 2.87 -8.56 16.27
C PRO A 24 3.84 -9.71 15.97
N ALA A 25 5.01 -9.37 15.40
CA ALA A 25 6.03 -10.32 14.95
C ALA A 25 5.49 -11.42 14.00
N GLY A 26 4.52 -11.07 13.15
CA GLY A 26 3.95 -11.94 12.13
C GLY A 26 4.89 -12.12 10.93
N MET A 27 4.79 -13.27 10.28
CA MET A 27 5.47 -13.55 9.01
C MET A 27 4.82 -12.84 7.82
N VAL A 28 3.52 -12.56 7.91
CA VAL A 28 2.74 -11.91 6.85
C VAL A 28 2.55 -10.43 7.16
N GLN A 29 2.78 -9.61 6.15
CA GLN A 29 2.47 -8.19 6.11
C GLN A 29 1.61 -8.00 4.84
N LEU A 30 0.30 -8.23 4.92
CA LEU A 30 -0.57 -8.21 3.74
C LEU A 30 -0.98 -6.78 3.45
N SER A 31 -0.42 -6.15 2.42
CA SER A 31 -0.52 -4.71 2.18
C SER A 31 -0.69 -4.38 0.69
N PRO A 32 -1.35 -3.26 0.35
CA PRO A 32 -1.33 -2.68 -1.00
C PRO A 32 0.07 -2.27 -1.46
N ASP A 33 0.35 -2.54 -2.74
CA ASP A 33 1.51 -2.04 -3.48
C ASP A 33 1.11 -0.89 -4.40
N THR A 34 1.43 0.36 -4.02
CA THR A 34 1.00 1.56 -4.77
C THR A 34 2.05 2.09 -5.74
N PHE A 35 3.22 1.48 -5.78
CA PHE A 35 4.30 1.98 -6.60
C PHE A 35 4.26 1.45 -8.03
N ILE A 36 3.90 2.34 -8.95
CA ILE A 36 4.03 2.15 -10.39
C ILE A 36 5.30 2.83 -10.89
N GLY A 37 6.43 2.16 -10.73
CA GLY A 37 7.73 2.81 -10.88
C GLY A 37 8.03 3.48 -12.22
N SER A 38 9.04 4.35 -12.18
CA SER A 38 9.91 4.73 -13.28
C SER A 38 11.36 4.49 -12.86
N ASN A 39 12.20 4.04 -13.77
CA ASN A 39 13.62 3.78 -13.55
C ASN A 39 14.51 5.05 -13.62
N THR A 40 13.91 6.24 -13.51
CA THR A 40 14.63 7.52 -13.38
C THR A 40 14.92 7.85 -11.92
N ASP A 41 16.19 8.02 -11.61
CA ASP A 41 16.76 8.39 -10.33
C ASP A 41 16.65 9.90 -10.07
N HIS A 42 15.56 10.33 -9.45
CA HIS A 42 15.47 11.69 -8.91
C HIS A 42 14.78 11.64 -7.55
N GLU A 43 15.22 12.45 -6.59
CA GLU A 43 14.52 12.64 -5.29
C GLU A 43 13.06 13.11 -5.47
N SER A 44 12.72 13.59 -6.66
CA SER A 44 11.39 14.01 -7.11
C SER A 44 10.73 13.03 -8.09
N GLY A 45 11.31 11.84 -8.28
CA GLY A 45 10.89 10.84 -9.26
C GLY A 45 10.25 9.61 -8.61
N LEU A 46 9.44 8.88 -9.36
CA LEU A 46 8.88 7.58 -8.95
C LEU A 46 10.01 6.52 -8.90
N ASN A 47 10.94 6.61 -7.95
CA ASN A 47 11.98 5.61 -7.66
C ASN A 47 11.45 4.58 -6.65
N PRO A 48 11.73 3.27 -6.84
CA PRO A 48 11.30 2.21 -5.91
C PRO A 48 11.69 2.47 -4.45
N TRP A 49 12.71 3.27 -4.20
CA TRP A 49 13.10 3.75 -2.87
C TRP A 49 11.94 4.42 -2.11
N HIS A 50 11.15 5.26 -2.76
CA HIS A 50 10.03 5.97 -2.10
C HIS A 50 8.95 5.02 -1.59
N SER A 51 8.87 3.82 -2.18
CA SER A 51 7.94 2.77 -1.79
C SER A 51 8.68 1.52 -1.32
N ALA A 52 9.71 1.70 -0.51
CA ALA A 52 10.52 0.61 0.04
C ALA A 52 9.67 -0.44 0.80
N SER A 53 8.52 -0.04 1.31
CA SER A 53 7.52 -0.88 1.99
C SER A 53 6.37 -1.34 1.12
N GLY A 54 6.43 -1.17 -0.21
CA GLY A 54 5.34 -1.48 -1.14
C GLY A 54 4.32 -0.35 -1.30
N TYR A 55 4.04 0.39 -0.22
CA TYR A 55 3.11 1.51 -0.20
C TYR A 55 3.82 2.86 -0.07
N TRP A 56 3.42 3.81 -0.92
CA TRP A 56 3.79 5.21 -0.83
C TRP A 56 2.60 6.14 -1.05
N ASP A 57 2.37 7.04 -0.10
CA ASP A 57 1.54 8.23 -0.30
C ASP A 57 2.40 9.32 -0.95
N SER A 58 2.15 9.58 -2.23
CA SER A 58 2.90 10.55 -3.05
C SER A 58 2.47 12.01 -2.84
N SER A 59 1.62 12.29 -1.84
CA SER A 59 1.27 13.66 -1.46
C SER A 59 2.50 14.46 -1.01
N ASN A 60 2.60 15.70 -1.47
CA ASN A 60 3.56 16.68 -0.97
C ASN A 60 2.86 17.66 -0.03
N TYR A 61 2.95 17.37 1.27
CA TYR A 61 2.34 18.19 2.31
C TYR A 61 3.04 19.55 2.52
N GLU A 62 4.28 19.72 2.06
CA GLU A 62 4.99 21.00 2.15
C GLU A 62 4.45 22.00 1.13
N THR A 63 4.14 21.53 -0.08
CA THR A 63 3.55 22.37 -1.15
C THR A 63 2.03 22.42 -1.10
N GLY A 64 1.40 21.50 -0.36
CA GLY A 64 -0.06 21.35 -0.28
C GLY A 64 -0.65 20.54 -1.44
N GLU A 65 0.17 19.86 -2.23
CA GLU A 65 -0.27 18.92 -3.24
C GLU A 65 -0.69 17.61 -2.58
N VAL A 66 -1.98 17.29 -2.62
CA VAL A 66 -2.52 16.09 -1.96
C VAL A 66 -3.08 15.14 -3.00
N VAL A 67 -2.59 13.90 -3.00
CA VAL A 67 -3.03 12.82 -3.88
C VAL A 67 -4.10 12.01 -3.15
N ASN A 68 -5.36 12.31 -3.44
CA ASN A 68 -6.51 11.68 -2.77
C ASN A 68 -7.33 10.75 -3.66
N THR A 69 -7.12 10.79 -4.97
CA THR A 69 -7.91 10.05 -5.97
C THR A 69 -6.99 9.36 -6.95
N ASP A 70 -7.46 8.26 -7.52
CA ASP A 70 -6.72 7.46 -8.50
C ASP A 70 -5.31 7.08 -8.02
N VAL A 71 -5.17 6.77 -6.73
CA VAL A 71 -3.93 6.23 -6.18
C VAL A 71 -3.65 4.92 -6.90
N PRO A 72 -2.51 4.80 -7.60
CA PRO A 72 -2.21 3.61 -8.39
C PRO A 72 -2.05 2.38 -7.50
N LEU A 73 -2.44 1.22 -8.00
CA LEU A 73 -2.38 -0.05 -7.30
C LEU A 73 -1.92 -1.17 -8.25
N TYR A 74 -0.82 -1.82 -7.88
CA TYR A 74 -0.32 -3.01 -8.57
C TYR A 74 -1.02 -4.29 -8.07
N GLY A 75 -1.34 -4.32 -6.77
CA GLY A 75 -2.05 -5.41 -6.12
C GLY A 75 -1.78 -5.40 -4.62
N PHE A 76 -2.00 -6.55 -4.00
CA PHE A 76 -1.77 -6.76 -2.57
C PHE A 76 -0.80 -7.93 -2.41
N SER A 77 0.39 -7.67 -1.86
CA SER A 77 1.41 -8.69 -1.62
C SER A 77 1.54 -9.03 -0.13
N HIS A 78 2.20 -10.15 0.17
CA HIS A 78 2.12 -10.79 1.50
C HIS A 78 3.32 -10.50 2.41
N THR A 79 4.39 -9.89 1.88
CA THR A 79 5.66 -9.67 2.59
C THR A 79 6.14 -8.24 2.36
N HIS A 80 6.46 -7.53 3.44
CA HIS A 80 6.89 -6.12 3.37
C HIS A 80 7.89 -5.79 4.48
N LEU A 81 8.82 -4.88 4.18
CA LEU A 81 9.73 -4.29 5.16
C LEU A 81 9.18 -2.94 5.63
N SER A 82 9.28 -2.65 6.93
CA SER A 82 8.80 -1.40 7.52
C SER A 82 9.98 -0.51 7.91
N GLY A 83 10.06 0.67 7.32
CA GLY A 83 11.02 1.74 7.66
C GLY A 83 12.42 1.55 7.07
N THR A 84 12.58 0.73 6.04
CA THR A 84 13.89 0.48 5.41
C THR A 84 14.23 1.57 4.38
N GLY A 85 15.53 1.79 4.15
CA GLY A 85 16.03 2.69 3.11
C GLY A 85 16.26 1.99 1.76
N ALA A 86 15.78 0.75 1.60
CA ALA A 86 15.90 -0.06 0.40
C ALA A 86 14.69 -0.99 0.31
N THR A 87 14.28 -1.27 -0.93
CA THR A 87 13.14 -2.13 -1.28
C THR A 87 13.62 -3.58 -1.41
N ASP A 88 12.85 -4.50 -0.82
CA ASP A 88 12.92 -5.95 -1.02
C ASP A 88 11.54 -6.54 -0.62
N LEU A 89 11.33 -7.85 -0.74
CA LEU A 89 10.04 -8.52 -0.53
C LEU A 89 8.99 -8.10 -1.58
N GLY A 90 7.71 -7.97 -1.21
CA GLY A 90 6.60 -7.77 -2.15
C GLY A 90 6.13 -9.08 -2.80
N ASP A 91 6.26 -10.20 -2.08
CA ASP A 91 6.03 -11.53 -2.62
C ASP A 91 4.55 -11.93 -2.62
N ILE A 92 4.17 -12.77 -3.60
CA ILE A 92 2.81 -13.31 -3.77
C ILE A 92 1.77 -12.18 -3.90
N LEU A 93 1.82 -11.51 -5.05
CA LEU A 93 0.91 -10.41 -5.39
C LEU A 93 -0.42 -10.95 -5.90
N VAL A 94 -1.52 -10.42 -5.35
CA VAL A 94 -2.88 -10.69 -5.83
C VAL A 94 -3.55 -9.36 -6.19
N LEU A 95 -4.04 -9.26 -7.43
CA LEU A 95 -4.88 -8.15 -7.89
C LEU A 95 -6.25 -8.71 -8.31
N PRO A 96 -7.34 -8.40 -7.60
CA PRO A 96 -8.68 -8.77 -8.06
C PRO A 96 -9.14 -7.83 -9.18
N TYR A 97 -9.78 -8.39 -10.20
CA TYR A 97 -10.32 -7.63 -11.34
C TYR A 97 -11.63 -8.25 -11.84
N ALA A 98 -12.50 -7.41 -12.41
CA ALA A 98 -13.77 -7.83 -13.03
C ALA A 98 -13.75 -7.72 -14.56
N ASP A 99 -12.79 -6.99 -15.12
CA ASP A 99 -12.59 -6.79 -16.55
C ASP A 99 -11.12 -7.06 -16.89
N MET A 100 -10.89 -7.76 -18.01
CA MET A 100 -9.56 -8.07 -18.51
C MET A 100 -8.70 -6.83 -18.78
N ALA A 101 -9.33 -5.69 -19.04
CA ALA A 101 -8.65 -4.40 -19.19
C ALA A 101 -7.88 -3.96 -17.94
N ASN A 102 -8.23 -4.48 -16.74
CA ASN A 102 -7.66 -4.08 -15.45
C ASN A 102 -6.81 -5.20 -14.81
N THR A 103 -6.25 -6.08 -15.63
CA THR A 103 -5.49 -7.27 -15.16
C THR A 103 -4.08 -6.96 -14.65
N GLN A 104 -3.55 -5.77 -14.96
CA GLN A 104 -2.19 -5.38 -14.61
C GLN A 104 -2.13 -4.30 -13.53
N LEU A 105 -3.12 -3.42 -13.51
CA LEU A 105 -3.17 -2.24 -12.66
C LEU A 105 -4.62 -1.92 -12.33
N ASN A 106 -4.82 -1.34 -11.16
CA ASN A 106 -6.05 -0.67 -10.78
C ASN A 106 -5.70 0.63 -10.03
N SER A 107 -6.71 1.31 -9.50
CA SER A 107 -6.51 2.44 -8.60
C SER A 107 -7.57 2.44 -7.51
N PHE A 108 -7.37 3.25 -6.49
CA PHE A 108 -8.37 3.52 -5.46
C PHE A 108 -8.31 4.99 -5.03
N ASP A 109 -9.40 5.47 -4.44
CA ASP A 109 -9.45 6.79 -3.81
C ASP A 109 -9.21 6.67 -2.31
N LYS A 110 -8.41 7.58 -1.73
CA LYS A 110 -8.12 7.65 -0.28
C LYS A 110 -9.38 7.76 0.56
N ALA A 111 -10.46 8.32 0.02
CA ALA A 111 -11.75 8.40 0.69
C ALA A 111 -12.40 7.03 0.98
N ASN A 112 -11.99 5.98 0.27
CA ASN A 112 -12.44 4.61 0.47
C ASN A 112 -11.41 3.75 1.22
N GLU A 113 -10.28 4.32 1.63
CA GLU A 113 -9.17 3.62 2.28
C GLU A 113 -9.29 3.71 3.81
N GLU A 114 -9.26 2.56 4.47
CA GLU A 114 -9.29 2.46 5.92
C GLU A 114 -8.21 1.50 6.39
N ALA A 115 -7.46 1.89 7.43
CA ALA A 115 -6.45 1.03 8.04
C ALA A 115 -6.54 1.08 9.57
N SER A 116 -6.38 -0.08 10.21
CA SER A 116 -6.27 -0.19 11.67
C SER A 116 -5.40 -1.40 12.04
N ALA A 117 -5.06 -1.55 13.31
CA ALA A 117 -4.19 -2.64 13.75
C ALA A 117 -4.74 -4.03 13.35
N GLY A 118 -4.07 -4.69 12.40
CA GLY A 118 -4.43 -6.02 11.89
C GLY A 118 -5.50 -6.03 10.78
N TYR A 119 -5.83 -4.88 10.21
CA TYR A 119 -6.87 -4.76 9.19
C TYR A 119 -6.59 -3.62 8.20
N TYR A 120 -6.85 -3.87 6.93
CA TYR A 120 -6.83 -2.87 5.86
C TYR A 120 -8.04 -3.06 4.96
N LYS A 121 -8.60 -1.97 4.43
CA LYS A 121 -9.71 -1.97 3.49
C LYS A 121 -9.54 -0.89 2.44
N THR A 122 -9.93 -1.20 1.21
CA THR A 122 -10.11 -0.21 0.15
C THR A 122 -11.19 -0.63 -0.84
N LYS A 123 -11.61 0.30 -1.70
CA LYS A 123 -12.47 0.02 -2.85
C LYS A 123 -11.76 0.40 -4.13
N LEU A 124 -11.66 -0.56 -5.05
CA LEU A 124 -11.03 -0.34 -6.35
C LEU A 124 -11.95 0.51 -7.24
N ASN A 125 -11.36 1.52 -7.90
CA ASN A 125 -12.07 2.43 -8.79
C ASN A 125 -12.63 1.69 -10.00
N GLN A 126 -11.93 0.64 -10.47
CA GLN A 126 -12.40 -0.24 -11.54
C GLN A 126 -12.98 -1.54 -11.01
N GLY A 127 -14.18 -1.90 -11.50
CA GLY A 127 -14.81 -3.20 -11.24
C GLY A 127 -15.75 -3.27 -10.03
N GLN A 128 -15.94 -2.16 -9.29
CA GLN A 128 -16.77 -2.13 -8.07
C GLN A 128 -16.35 -3.19 -7.03
N ILE A 129 -15.05 -3.41 -6.88
CA ILE A 129 -14.48 -4.44 -6.01
C ILE A 129 -14.11 -3.79 -4.68
N GLU A 130 -14.67 -4.30 -3.59
CA GLU A 130 -14.22 -4.00 -2.23
C GLU A 130 -13.19 -5.05 -1.80
N VAL A 131 -12.08 -4.60 -1.23
CA VAL A 131 -10.99 -5.44 -0.74
C VAL A 131 -10.83 -5.20 0.75
N GLU A 132 -10.79 -6.28 1.51
CA GLU A 132 -10.50 -6.29 2.94
C GLU A 132 -9.37 -7.28 3.19
N LEU A 133 -8.40 -6.92 4.03
CA LEU A 133 -7.22 -7.71 4.31
C LEU A 133 -7.11 -7.91 5.82
N SER A 134 -6.80 -9.14 6.23
CA SER A 134 -6.33 -9.42 7.59
C SER A 134 -5.19 -10.44 7.59
N ALA A 135 -4.58 -10.64 8.75
CA ALA A 135 -3.46 -11.56 8.87
C ALA A 135 -3.50 -12.34 10.19
N THR A 136 -3.07 -13.58 10.12
CA THR A 136 -2.59 -14.34 11.29
C THR A 136 -1.07 -14.37 11.29
N LYS A 137 -0.45 -15.15 12.19
CA LYS A 137 1.01 -15.24 12.26
C LYS A 137 1.69 -15.64 10.94
N ARG A 138 1.02 -16.39 10.05
CA ARG A 138 1.61 -16.96 8.83
C ARG A 138 0.64 -17.05 7.65
N VAL A 139 -0.53 -16.42 7.75
CA VAL A 139 -1.60 -16.52 6.73
C VAL A 139 -2.18 -15.13 6.51
N GLY A 140 -2.28 -14.72 5.25
CA GLY A 140 -3.11 -13.59 4.81
C GLY A 140 -4.53 -14.06 4.50
N LEU A 141 -5.52 -13.23 4.83
CA LEU A 141 -6.95 -13.47 4.61
C LEU A 141 -7.53 -12.35 3.78
#